data_AF-A0A329R654-F1
#
_entry.id   AF-A0A329R654-F1
#
_cell.length_a   1.000
_cell.length_b   1.000
_cell.length_c   1.000
_cell.angle_alpha   90.00
_cell.angle_beta   90.00
_cell.angle_gamma   90.00
#
_symmetry.space_group_name_H-M   'P 1'
#
loop_
_entity.id
_entity.type
_entity.pdbx_description
1 polymer ?
#
loop_
_entity_poly.entity_id
_entity_poly.type
_entity_poly.pdbx_seq_one_letter_code
_entity_poly.pdbx_strand_id
1 'polypeptide(L)'
;MASTSSRALATSSNNGGSSDEDGNLGEDDTQKKKERRRQQVRYASRRRRKKQKDEESFLRDRIAELKEQIRIIGGDLTEQCSQMAGMSEQALTEAYEKQMVTVQTLRKDNNKLKEQLLQHENFARMIQYGLNALPSDCRDVDRKKIAGVPMWISDQMNPLKGPTLVVDLNLCHEAVRHAYNELKTFGPTVNSKTNVCYAMGWKTELWAASTCLNFRAMRSISDKNIREVANASWDIITSPEKCKRIYPDVKQFRILQK
;
A
#
# COMPACT_ATOMS: atom_id res chain seq x y z
N MET A 1 39.56 38.00 -4.48
CA MET A 1 39.14 37.32 -3.24
C MET A 1 39.05 35.84 -3.55
N ALA A 2 40.12 35.06 -3.31
CA ALA A 2 40.46 34.45 -2.02
C ALA A 2 39.36 33.45 -1.61
N SER A 3 39.47 32.18 -2.00
CA SER A 3 40.34 31.11 -1.46
C SER A 3 39.55 30.21 -0.49
N THR A 4 39.34 28.98 -0.94
CA THR A 4 38.80 27.83 -0.22
C THR A 4 39.60 27.52 1.03
N SER A 5 38.92 27.36 2.17
CA SER A 5 39.53 27.07 3.48
C SER A 5 39.36 25.59 3.86
N SER A 6 40.43 24.83 3.62
CA SER A 6 41.23 24.07 4.61
C SER A 6 40.56 23.36 5.80
N ARG A 7 40.82 22.04 5.89
CA ARG A 7 41.66 21.38 6.96
C ARG A 7 41.63 19.86 6.73
N ALA A 8 42.62 19.24 6.08
CA ALA A 8 44.00 18.94 6.51
C ALA A 8 44.08 17.96 7.70
N LEU A 9 44.35 16.69 7.36
CA LEU A 9 44.83 15.63 8.25
C LEU A 9 46.37 15.59 8.18
N ALA A 10 47.03 15.75 9.33
CA ALA A 10 48.39 15.30 9.62
C ALA A 10 48.51 15.32 11.16
N THR A 11 49.06 14.31 11.82
CA THR A 11 50.51 14.01 11.90
C THR A 11 50.70 12.52 12.20
N SER A 12 51.38 11.75 11.35
CA SER A 12 52.84 11.53 11.29
C SER A 12 53.44 10.92 12.56
N SER A 13 54.08 9.75 12.43
CA SER A 13 55.37 9.57 13.09
C SER A 13 56.27 8.68 12.24
N ASN A 14 57.42 9.28 11.92
CA ASN A 14 58.42 8.89 10.94
C ASN A 14 59.46 7.97 11.57
N ASN A 15 60.17 7.20 10.74
CA ASN A 15 61.22 6.26 11.13
C ASN A 15 62.60 6.83 10.70
N GLY A 16 63.64 6.69 11.54
CA GLY A 16 65.04 6.57 11.10
C GLY A 16 66.10 7.52 11.70
N GLY A 17 67.18 6.93 12.24
CA GLY A 17 68.53 7.50 12.43
C GLY A 17 68.93 7.77 13.89
N SER A 18 69.63 6.88 14.60
CA SER A 18 71.08 6.55 14.59
C SER A 18 71.96 7.52 15.38
N SER A 19 72.55 7.06 16.49
CA SER A 19 73.83 7.53 17.05
C SER A 19 74.37 6.48 18.02
N ASP A 20 75.63 6.09 17.79
CA ASP A 20 76.41 5.12 18.59
C ASP A 20 76.88 5.72 19.91
N GLU A 21 76.84 4.94 20.99
CA GLU A 21 77.73 5.00 22.16
C GLU A 21 77.76 3.60 22.79
N ASP A 22 78.95 3.21 23.21
CA ASP A 22 79.43 1.84 23.42
C ASP A 22 79.07 1.27 24.81
N GLY A 23 79.02 -0.06 24.92
CA GLY A 23 79.06 -0.77 26.22
C GLY A 23 77.73 -1.34 26.75
N ASN A 24 77.54 -2.66 26.58
CA ASN A 24 76.56 -3.55 27.23
C ASN A 24 75.15 -3.72 26.59
N LEU A 25 75.01 -3.41 25.29
CA LEU A 25 73.73 -3.37 24.57
C LEU A 25 73.14 -4.74 24.13
N GLY A 26 73.76 -5.87 24.49
CA GLY A 26 73.30 -7.19 24.04
C GLY A 26 72.11 -7.78 24.82
N GLU A 27 72.05 -7.55 26.14
CA GLU A 27 71.02 -8.14 27.00
C GLU A 27 69.78 -7.26 27.13
N ASP A 28 69.92 -5.94 27.22
CA ASP A 28 68.78 -5.04 27.39
C ASP A 28 67.89 -4.96 26.13
N ASP A 29 68.51 -5.03 24.95
CA ASP A 29 67.80 -4.96 23.67
C ASP A 29 67.11 -6.30 23.33
N THR A 30 67.71 -7.43 23.73
CA THR A 30 67.08 -8.75 23.64
C THR A 30 65.95 -8.91 24.66
N GLN A 31 66.08 -8.35 25.87
CA GLN A 31 65.00 -8.30 26.85
C GLN A 31 63.84 -7.39 26.41
N LYS A 32 64.12 -6.19 25.88
CA LYS A 32 63.09 -5.32 25.27
C LYS A 32 62.38 -6.00 24.12
N LYS A 33 63.09 -6.71 23.25
CA LYS A 33 62.50 -7.49 22.15
C LYS A 33 61.60 -8.62 22.68
N LYS A 34 62.02 -9.31 23.74
CA LYS A 34 61.22 -10.36 24.41
C LYS A 34 59.96 -9.79 25.07
N GLU A 35 60.03 -8.64 25.72
CA GLU A 35 58.86 -7.99 26.31
C GLU A 35 57.91 -7.42 25.25
N ARG A 36 58.43 -6.83 24.17
CA ARG A 36 57.61 -6.44 23.00
C ARG A 36 56.85 -7.64 22.42
N ARG A 37 57.51 -8.79 22.28
CA ARG A 37 56.87 -10.03 21.82
C ARG A 37 55.80 -10.53 22.80
N ARG A 38 56.05 -10.46 24.11
CA ARG A 38 55.06 -10.80 25.15
C ARG A 38 53.85 -9.87 25.10
N GLN A 39 54.06 -8.56 24.91
CA GLN A 39 53.01 -7.57 24.78
C GLN A 39 52.13 -7.83 23.54
N GLN A 40 52.73 -8.16 22.40
CA GLN A 40 52.02 -8.54 21.18
C GLN A 40 51.17 -9.81 21.37
N VAL A 41 51.71 -10.84 22.02
CA VAL A 41 50.97 -12.06 22.33
C VAL A 41 49.80 -11.79 23.27
N ARG A 42 50.00 -10.98 24.33
CA ARG A 42 48.92 -10.56 25.23
C ARG A 42 47.83 -9.79 24.49
N TYR A 43 48.22 -8.86 23.61
CA TYR A 43 47.27 -8.09 22.79
C TYR A 43 46.50 -8.97 21.81
N ALA A 44 47.19 -9.88 21.09
CA ALA A 44 46.56 -10.83 20.19
C ALA A 44 45.59 -11.77 20.92
N SER A 45 45.96 -12.25 22.11
CA SER A 45 45.11 -13.08 22.97
C SER A 45 43.87 -12.32 23.44
N ARG A 46 44.01 -11.08 23.91
CA ARG A 46 42.86 -10.22 24.29
C ARG A 46 41.95 -9.96 23.10
N ARG A 47 42.51 -9.68 21.92
CA ARG A 47 41.75 -9.46 20.69
C ARG A 47 40.98 -10.70 20.26
N ARG A 48 41.58 -11.89 20.36
CA ARG A 48 40.91 -13.17 20.08
C ARG A 48 39.75 -13.42 21.04
N ARG A 49 39.94 -13.22 22.34
CA ARG A 49 38.87 -13.39 23.35
C ARG A 49 37.73 -12.40 23.14
N LYS A 50 38.04 -11.14 22.82
CA LYS A 50 37.01 -10.14 22.50
C LYS A 50 36.21 -10.54 21.27
N LYS A 51 36.88 -10.93 20.18
CA LYS A 51 36.21 -11.42 18.96
C LYS A 51 35.27 -12.60 19.25
N GLN A 52 35.74 -13.57 20.04
CA GLN A 52 34.93 -14.73 20.42
C GLN A 52 33.69 -14.33 21.23
N LYS A 53 33.82 -13.38 22.17
CA LYS A 53 32.70 -12.88 22.96
C LYS A 53 31.68 -12.10 22.10
N ASP A 54 32.18 -11.28 21.18
CA ASP A 54 31.34 -10.51 20.26
C ASP A 54 30.58 -11.45 19.30
N GLU A 55 31.24 -12.51 18.82
CA GLU A 55 30.63 -13.56 17.98
C GLU A 55 29.60 -14.40 18.74
N GLU A 56 29.88 -14.74 20.01
CA GLU A 56 28.91 -15.43 20.87
C GLU A 56 27.68 -14.56 21.16
N SER A 57 27.87 -13.26 21.40
CA SER A 57 26.78 -12.29 21.55
C SER A 57 25.93 -12.23 20.27
N PHE A 58 26.59 -12.09 19.11
CA PHE A 58 25.91 -12.06 17.82
C PHE A 58 25.09 -13.33 17.55
N LEU A 59 25.63 -14.50 17.89
CA LEU A 59 24.90 -15.77 17.74
C LEU A 59 23.72 -15.87 18.70
N ARG A 60 23.83 -15.38 19.93
CA ARG A 60 22.72 -15.33 20.89
C ARG A 60 21.58 -14.45 20.39
N ASP A 61 21.92 -13.27 19.87
CA ASP A 61 20.94 -12.34 19.29
C ASP A 61 20.28 -12.95 18.04
N ARG A 62 21.07 -13.58 17.16
CA ARG A 62 20.55 -14.26 15.97
C ARG A 62 19.63 -15.43 16.32
N ILE A 63 19.94 -16.19 17.36
CA ILE A 63 19.06 -17.27 17.85
C ILE A 63 17.75 -16.69 18.39
N ALA A 64 17.80 -15.59 19.14
CA ALA A 64 16.61 -14.92 19.63
C ALA A 64 15.74 -14.40 18.47
N GLU A 65 16.36 -13.78 17.47
CA GLU A 65 15.70 -13.30 16.25
C GLU A 65 15.05 -14.45 15.46
N LEU A 66 15.77 -15.56 15.24
CA LEU A 66 15.23 -16.73 14.54
C LEU A 66 14.09 -17.39 15.32
N LYS A 67 14.17 -17.47 16.65
CA LYS A 67 13.07 -17.95 17.49
C LYS A 67 11.84 -17.05 17.38
N GLU A 68 12.04 -15.75 17.35
CA GLU A 68 10.96 -14.78 17.18
C GLU A 68 10.34 -14.85 15.78
N GLN A 69 11.14 -15.04 14.73
CA GLN A 69 10.64 -15.29 13.38
C GLN A 69 9.81 -16.58 13.31
N ILE A 70 10.24 -17.65 13.98
CA ILE A 70 9.46 -18.90 14.09
C ILE A 70 8.15 -18.65 14.85
N ARG A 71 8.16 -17.86 15.92
CA ARG A 71 6.95 -17.50 16.67
C ARG A 71 5.96 -16.68 15.83
N ILE A 72 6.46 -15.71 15.07
CA ILE A 72 5.64 -14.85 14.20
C ILE A 72 5.08 -15.63 13.00
N ILE A 73 5.88 -16.51 12.38
CA ILE A 73 5.48 -17.27 11.18
C ILE A 73 4.65 -18.51 11.54
N GLY A 74 5.00 -19.20 12.62
CA GLY A 74 4.41 -20.47 13.02
C GLY A 74 3.32 -20.39 14.08
N GLY A 75 3.15 -19.26 14.78
CA GLY A 75 2.34 -19.20 15.99
C GLY A 75 2.90 -20.10 17.11
N ASP A 76 2.18 -20.24 18.22
CA ASP A 76 2.59 -21.11 19.33
C ASP A 76 2.45 -22.61 18.92
N LEU A 77 3.48 -23.12 18.25
CA LEU A 77 3.56 -24.50 17.72
C LEU A 77 3.49 -25.57 18.81
N THR A 78 3.68 -25.20 20.08
CA THR A 78 3.71 -26.11 21.22
C THR A 78 2.36 -26.81 21.43
N GLU A 79 1.25 -26.09 21.22
CA GLU A 79 -0.11 -26.65 21.31
C GLU A 79 -0.50 -27.42 20.04
N GLN A 80 -0.03 -27.01 18.86
CA GLN A 80 -0.33 -27.69 17.60
C GLN A 80 0.38 -29.06 17.48
N CYS A 81 1.64 -29.17 17.92
CA CYS A 81 2.36 -30.45 17.94
C CYS A 81 1.71 -31.47 18.88
N SER A 82 1.16 -31.02 20.01
CA SER A 82 0.47 -31.88 20.98
C SER A 82 -0.86 -32.39 20.45
N GLN A 83 -1.57 -31.60 19.64
CA GLN A 83 -2.83 -32.00 18.98
C GLN A 83 -2.58 -32.96 17.80
N MET A 84 -1.48 -32.80 17.06
CA MET A 84 -1.12 -33.66 15.93
C MET A 84 -0.71 -35.09 16.35
N ALA A 85 -0.15 -35.27 17.55
CA ALA A 85 0.31 -36.59 18.03
C ALA A 85 -0.83 -37.61 18.29
N GLY A 86 -2.09 -37.16 18.35
CA GLY A 86 -3.27 -38.01 18.57
C GLY A 86 -4.17 -38.22 17.35
N MET A 87 -3.82 -37.68 16.19
CA MET A 87 -4.65 -37.78 14.98
C MET A 87 -4.33 -39.05 14.19
N SER A 88 -5.35 -39.71 13.64
CA SER A 88 -5.16 -40.83 12.73
C SER A 88 -4.45 -40.38 11.45
N GLU A 89 -3.67 -41.27 10.84
CA GLU A 89 -2.94 -41.01 9.59
C GLU A 89 -3.84 -40.47 8.46
N GLN A 90 -5.09 -40.95 8.40
CA GLN A 90 -6.11 -40.42 7.47
C GLN A 90 -6.48 -38.96 7.77
N ALA A 91 -6.64 -38.58 9.04
CA ALA A 91 -6.98 -37.21 9.42
C ALA A 91 -5.83 -36.23 9.13
N LEU A 92 -4.57 -36.68 9.27
CA LEU A 92 -3.38 -35.92 8.86
C LEU A 92 -3.34 -35.69 7.34
N THR A 93 -3.69 -36.72 6.56
CA THR A 93 -3.70 -36.64 5.10
C THR A 93 -4.79 -35.68 4.61
N GLU A 94 -6.00 -35.75 5.18
CA GLU A 94 -7.10 -34.84 4.83
C GLU A 94 -6.82 -33.39 5.25
N ALA A 95 -6.18 -33.17 6.40
CA ALA A 95 -5.76 -31.84 6.84
C ALA A 95 -4.69 -31.25 5.90
N TYR A 96 -3.74 -32.08 5.44
CA TYR A 96 -2.75 -31.67 4.45
C TYR A 96 -3.37 -31.29 3.10
N GLU A 97 -4.34 -32.06 2.60
CA GLU A 97 -5.06 -31.71 1.38
C GLU A 97 -5.83 -30.40 1.50
N LYS A 98 -6.54 -30.18 2.62
CA LYS A 98 -7.23 -28.90 2.90
C LYS A 98 -6.24 -27.73 2.98
N GLN A 99 -5.08 -27.94 3.58
CA GLN A 99 -4.03 -26.93 3.64
C GLN A 99 -3.50 -26.59 2.24
N MET A 100 -3.29 -27.60 1.39
CA MET A 100 -2.84 -27.40 0.01
C MET A 100 -3.85 -26.59 -0.83
N VAL A 101 -5.15 -26.89 -0.69
CA VAL A 101 -6.22 -26.11 -1.33
C VAL A 101 -6.20 -24.67 -0.84
N THR A 102 -6.07 -24.46 0.48
CA THR A 102 -5.99 -23.12 1.08
C THR A 102 -4.80 -22.33 0.54
N VAL A 103 -3.62 -22.96 0.46
CA VAL A 103 -2.41 -22.33 -0.11
C VAL A 103 -2.61 -21.97 -1.58
N GLN A 104 -3.27 -22.82 -2.37
CA GLN A 104 -3.56 -22.51 -3.78
C GLN A 104 -4.53 -21.32 -3.91
N THR A 105 -5.57 -21.25 -3.08
CA THR A 105 -6.50 -20.11 -3.05
C THR A 105 -5.77 -18.83 -2.66
N LEU A 106 -4.97 -18.85 -1.60
CA LEU A 106 -4.18 -17.70 -1.17
C LEU A 106 -3.19 -17.23 -2.24
N ARG A 107 -2.59 -18.15 -3.01
CA ARG A 107 -1.73 -17.79 -4.15
C ARG A 107 -2.50 -17.08 -5.27
N LYS A 108 -3.71 -17.54 -5.59
CA LYS A 108 -4.58 -16.89 -6.58
C LYS A 108 -4.97 -15.49 -6.12
N ASP A 109 -5.39 -15.36 -4.86
CA ASP A 109 -5.78 -14.07 -4.28
C ASP A 109 -4.59 -13.09 -4.23
N ASN A 110 -3.40 -13.57 -3.86
CA ASN A 110 -2.19 -12.74 -3.86
C ASN A 110 -1.84 -12.22 -5.26
N ASN A 111 -2.00 -13.04 -6.30
CA ASN A 111 -1.78 -12.61 -7.67
C ASN A 111 -2.80 -11.55 -8.10
N LYS A 112 -4.07 -11.72 -7.73
CA LYS A 112 -5.13 -10.72 -7.99
C LYS A 112 -4.83 -9.39 -7.31
N LEU A 113 -4.38 -9.43 -6.06
CA LEU A 113 -3.99 -8.23 -5.31
C LEU A 113 -2.79 -7.51 -5.94
N LYS A 114 -1.79 -8.25 -6.45
CA LYS A 114 -0.65 -7.67 -7.18
C LYS A 114 -1.10 -6.98 -8.47
N GLU A 115 -2.05 -7.57 -9.19
CA GLU A 115 -2.60 -6.96 -10.40
C GLU A 115 -3.35 -5.66 -10.08
N GLN A 116 -4.19 -5.67 -9.03
CA GLN A 116 -4.87 -4.47 -8.55
C GLN A 116 -3.88 -3.38 -8.12
N LEU A 117 -2.82 -3.75 -7.40
CA LEU A 117 -1.77 -2.81 -6.99
C LEU A 117 -1.13 -2.15 -8.22
N LEU A 118 -0.77 -2.95 -9.24
CA LEU A 118 -0.20 -2.43 -10.49
C LEU A 118 -1.17 -1.47 -11.22
N GLN A 119 -2.46 -1.79 -11.24
CA GLN A 119 -3.49 -0.91 -11.82
C GLN A 119 -3.57 0.42 -11.07
N HIS A 120 -3.55 0.40 -9.72
CA HIS A 120 -3.54 1.60 -8.91
C HIS A 120 -2.26 2.43 -9.10
N GLU A 121 -1.09 1.79 -9.20
CA GLU A 121 0.18 2.49 -9.49
C GLU A 121 0.17 3.16 -10.87
N ASN A 122 -0.37 2.47 -11.89
CA ASN A 122 -0.54 3.03 -13.23
C ASN A 122 -1.51 4.22 -13.21
N PHE A 123 -2.62 4.11 -12.47
CA PHE A 123 -3.58 5.18 -12.29
C PHE A 123 -2.98 6.39 -11.56
N ALA A 124 -2.20 6.15 -10.49
CA ALA A 124 -1.51 7.21 -9.77
C ALA A 124 -0.49 7.94 -10.66
N ARG A 125 0.28 7.20 -11.47
CA ARG A 125 1.16 7.80 -12.49
C ARG A 125 0.37 8.64 -13.48
N MET A 126 -0.75 8.15 -13.99
CA MET A 126 -1.63 8.89 -14.90
C MET A 126 -2.14 10.21 -14.29
N ILE A 127 -2.58 10.20 -13.02
CA ILE A 127 -2.98 11.42 -12.30
C ILE A 127 -1.80 12.39 -12.19
N GLN A 128 -0.62 11.91 -11.81
CA GLN A 128 0.57 12.76 -11.68
C GLN A 128 0.96 13.40 -13.02
N TYR A 129 0.92 12.64 -14.11
CA TYR A 129 1.14 13.19 -15.45
C TYR A 129 0.05 14.19 -15.84
N GLY A 130 -1.22 13.89 -15.56
CA GLY A 130 -2.34 14.80 -15.81
C GLY A 130 -2.19 16.12 -15.06
N LEU A 131 -1.84 16.08 -13.77
CA LEU A 131 -1.55 17.27 -12.97
C LEU A 131 -0.38 18.09 -13.52
N ASN A 132 0.67 17.44 -14.02
CA ASN A 132 1.81 18.11 -14.65
C ASN A 132 1.52 18.64 -16.06
N ALA A 133 0.47 18.14 -16.73
CA ALA A 133 0.04 18.54 -18.07
C ALA A 133 -1.04 19.63 -18.07
N LEU A 134 -1.60 19.99 -16.91
CA LEU A 134 -2.49 21.14 -16.78
C LEU A 134 -1.70 22.44 -17.05
N PRO A 135 -2.21 23.38 -17.87
CA PRO A 135 -1.64 24.70 -18.02
C PRO A 135 -1.50 25.39 -16.65
N SER A 136 -0.32 25.97 -16.41
CA SER A 136 0.09 26.62 -15.17
C SER A 136 -0.63 27.97 -14.92
N ASP A 137 -1.95 28.03 -15.03
CA ASP A 137 -2.73 29.25 -14.69
C ASP A 137 -3.21 29.25 -13.23
N CYS A 138 -2.43 28.65 -12.33
CA CYS A 138 -2.58 28.78 -10.87
C CYS A 138 -1.22 28.95 -10.14
N ARG A 139 -0.14 29.25 -10.87
CA ARG A 139 1.13 29.64 -10.25
C ARG A 139 1.66 30.89 -10.91
N ASP A 140 1.34 32.02 -10.31
CA ASP A 140 2.24 33.15 -10.39
C ASP A 140 3.65 32.74 -9.94
N VAL A 141 4.62 33.28 -10.66
CA VAL A 141 6.06 33.38 -10.39
C VAL A 141 6.99 32.37 -11.09
N ASP A 142 7.55 32.87 -12.20
CA ASP A 142 8.85 32.62 -12.81
C ASP A 142 9.35 31.19 -12.96
N ARG A 143 9.00 30.57 -14.10
CA ARG A 143 9.94 29.64 -14.75
C ARG A 143 10.11 29.97 -16.24
N LYS A 144 11.36 30.34 -16.54
CA LYS A 144 11.94 30.54 -17.88
C LYS A 144 11.39 29.55 -18.90
N LYS A 145 10.95 30.10 -20.03
CA LYS A 145 10.55 29.38 -21.25
C LYS A 145 11.52 28.25 -21.57
N ILE A 146 11.05 27.00 -21.50
CA ILE A 146 11.69 25.88 -22.19
C ILE A 146 10.98 25.77 -23.54
N ALA A 147 11.66 26.22 -24.58
CA ALA A 147 11.27 25.98 -25.95
C ALA A 147 11.48 24.49 -26.28
N GLY A 148 10.50 23.85 -26.93
CA GLY A 148 10.73 22.60 -27.65
C GLY A 148 9.85 21.40 -27.31
N VAL A 149 8.52 21.55 -27.24
CA VAL A 149 7.62 20.37 -27.31
C VAL A 149 6.80 20.42 -28.61
N PRO A 150 6.99 19.47 -29.54
CA PRO A 150 6.30 19.45 -30.83
C PRO A 150 4.77 19.33 -30.73
N MET A 151 4.09 20.09 -31.59
CA MET A 151 2.65 20.40 -31.59
C MET A 151 1.72 19.29 -32.14
N TRP A 152 2.18 18.04 -32.26
CA TRP A 152 1.46 16.97 -32.95
C TRP A 152 0.87 15.86 -32.06
N ILE A 153 0.81 16.07 -30.73
CA ILE A 153 0.09 15.17 -29.79
C ILE A 153 -1.28 15.78 -29.37
N SER A 154 -1.75 16.82 -30.05
CA SER A 154 -2.95 17.57 -29.60
C SER A 154 -4.27 16.83 -29.85
N ASP A 155 -4.37 15.98 -30.88
CA ASP A 155 -5.66 15.36 -31.24
C ASP A 155 -5.97 14.06 -30.48
N GLN A 156 -4.98 13.40 -29.87
CA GLN A 156 -5.20 12.17 -29.09
C GLN A 156 -5.47 12.43 -27.59
N MET A 157 -5.16 13.61 -27.08
CA MET A 157 -5.18 13.90 -25.64
C MET A 157 -6.02 15.14 -25.36
N ASN A 158 -7.29 15.13 -25.75
CA ASN A 158 -8.25 16.07 -25.19
C ASN A 158 -8.47 15.65 -23.71
N PRO A 159 -8.07 16.44 -22.69
CA PRO A 159 -8.25 16.08 -21.28
C PRO A 159 -9.74 15.99 -20.89
N LEU A 160 -10.63 16.47 -21.77
CA LEU A 160 -12.06 16.25 -21.69
C LEU A 160 -12.51 14.92 -22.30
N LYS A 161 -11.65 14.03 -22.79
CA LYS A 161 -11.97 12.63 -23.07
C LYS A 161 -11.26 11.79 -22.01
N GLY A 162 -11.88 11.68 -20.83
CA GLY A 162 -11.45 10.68 -19.84
C GLY A 162 -11.43 9.29 -20.45
N PRO A 163 -10.71 8.32 -19.87
CA PRO A 163 -10.62 6.98 -20.41
C PRO A 163 -12.04 6.45 -20.65
N THR A 164 -12.35 6.06 -21.88
CA THR A 164 -13.55 5.30 -22.18
C THR A 164 -13.46 4.03 -21.36
N LEU A 165 -14.20 3.96 -20.25
CA LEU A 165 -14.35 2.76 -19.47
C LEU A 165 -14.95 1.73 -20.41
N VAL A 166 -14.14 0.80 -20.91
CA VAL A 166 -14.66 -0.38 -21.61
C VAL A 166 -15.06 -1.33 -20.50
N VAL A 167 -16.30 -1.21 -20.05
CA VAL A 167 -16.83 -2.12 -19.02
C VAL A 167 -17.17 -3.45 -19.68
N ASP A 168 -16.65 -4.55 -19.12
CA ASP A 168 -17.03 -5.90 -19.53
C ASP A 168 -18.55 -6.06 -19.41
N LEU A 169 -19.19 -6.49 -20.50
CA LEU A 169 -20.64 -6.68 -20.58
C LEU A 169 -21.14 -7.68 -19.52
N ASN A 170 -20.34 -8.69 -19.18
CA ASN A 170 -20.69 -9.64 -18.12
C ASN A 170 -20.73 -8.98 -16.75
N LEU A 171 -19.77 -8.10 -16.46
CA LEU A 171 -19.74 -7.32 -15.22
C LEU A 171 -20.94 -6.37 -15.13
N CYS A 172 -21.32 -5.74 -16.25
CA CYS A 172 -22.54 -4.93 -16.33
C CYS A 172 -23.80 -5.77 -16.00
N HIS A 173 -23.95 -6.95 -16.60
CA HIS A 173 -25.08 -7.82 -16.34
C HIS A 173 -25.15 -8.28 -14.88
N GLU A 174 -24.01 -8.61 -14.28
CA GLU A 174 -23.93 -8.99 -12.87
C GLU A 174 -24.31 -7.82 -11.94
N ALA A 175 -23.75 -6.64 -12.18
CA ALA A 175 -24.04 -5.44 -11.41
C ALA A 175 -25.54 -5.07 -11.48
N VAL A 176 -26.14 -5.10 -12.68
CA VAL A 176 -27.58 -4.84 -12.88
C VAL A 176 -28.43 -5.87 -12.13
N ARG A 177 -28.07 -7.16 -12.22
CA ARG A 177 -28.78 -8.22 -11.51
C ARG A 177 -28.71 -8.04 -10.00
N HIS A 178 -27.54 -7.72 -9.46
CA HIS A 178 -27.36 -7.47 -8.03
C HIS A 178 -28.17 -6.26 -7.57
N ALA A 179 -28.05 -5.12 -8.25
CA ALA A 179 -28.79 -3.90 -7.92
C ALA A 179 -30.31 -4.11 -7.97
N TYR A 180 -30.80 -4.86 -8.96
CA TYR A 180 -32.23 -5.18 -9.07
C TYR A 180 -32.73 -6.04 -7.89
N ASN A 181 -31.95 -7.06 -7.51
CA ASN A 181 -32.30 -7.92 -6.38
C ASN A 181 -32.28 -7.15 -5.05
N GLU A 182 -31.27 -6.30 -4.86
CA GLU A 182 -31.14 -5.45 -3.68
C GLU A 182 -32.32 -4.47 -3.57
N LEU A 183 -32.72 -3.83 -4.68
CA LEU A 183 -33.84 -2.89 -4.72
C LEU A 183 -35.17 -3.54 -4.32
N LYS A 184 -35.40 -4.81 -4.66
CA LYS A 184 -36.62 -5.54 -4.26
C LYS A 184 -36.75 -5.71 -2.75
N THR A 185 -35.62 -5.90 -2.08
CA THR A 185 -35.54 -6.07 -0.63
C THR A 185 -35.23 -4.76 0.09
N PHE A 186 -35.10 -3.64 -0.63
CA PHE A 186 -34.67 -2.38 -0.07
C PHE A 186 -35.75 -1.75 0.82
N GLY A 187 -35.43 -1.65 2.10
CA GLY A 187 -36.29 -1.06 3.11
C GLY A 187 -35.77 -1.30 4.52
N PRO A 188 -36.43 -0.69 5.52
CA PRO A 188 -36.11 -0.92 6.92
C PRO A 188 -36.33 -2.39 7.28
N THR A 189 -35.36 -2.98 7.99
CA THR A 189 -35.53 -4.32 8.59
C THR A 189 -36.41 -4.21 9.83
N VAL A 190 -37.01 -5.32 10.25
CA VAL A 190 -37.98 -5.40 11.36
C VAL A 190 -37.48 -4.76 12.67
N ASN A 191 -36.16 -4.69 12.86
CA ASN A 191 -35.53 -4.17 14.08
C ASN A 191 -34.87 -2.79 13.93
N SER A 192 -35.04 -2.13 12.78
CA SER A 192 -34.40 -0.84 12.53
C SER A 192 -35.21 0.33 13.09
N LYS A 193 -34.54 1.22 13.85
CA LYS A 193 -35.14 2.50 14.26
C LYS A 193 -35.39 3.33 13.01
N THR A 194 -36.65 3.51 12.65
CA THR A 194 -37.07 4.18 11.42
C THR A 194 -37.81 5.46 11.76
N ASN A 195 -37.35 6.58 11.24
CA ASN A 195 -38.08 7.85 11.25
C ASN A 195 -38.91 7.94 9.97
N VAL A 196 -40.17 8.35 10.10
CA VAL A 196 -41.10 8.49 8.97
C VAL A 196 -41.60 9.92 8.94
N CYS A 197 -41.51 10.58 7.79
CA CYS A 197 -42.11 11.90 7.57
C CYS A 197 -42.98 11.92 6.32
N TYR A 198 -44.00 12.78 6.34
CA TYR A 198 -44.91 12.99 5.23
C TYR A 198 -44.85 14.46 4.80
N ALA A 199 -44.58 14.70 3.52
CA ALA A 199 -44.52 16.05 2.97
C ALA A 199 -44.93 16.05 1.50
N MET A 200 -45.85 16.95 1.10
CA MET A 200 -46.26 17.13 -0.31
C MET A 200 -46.68 15.82 -1.02
N GLY A 201 -47.32 14.90 -0.29
CA GLY A 201 -47.75 13.60 -0.81
C GLY A 201 -46.64 12.53 -0.89
N TRP A 202 -45.42 12.84 -0.44
CA TRP A 202 -44.35 11.87 -0.27
C TRP A 202 -44.33 11.33 1.15
N LYS A 203 -44.13 10.02 1.27
CA LYS A 203 -43.76 9.31 2.49
C LYS A 203 -42.26 9.04 2.44
N THR A 204 -41.49 9.64 3.34
CA THR A 204 -40.05 9.41 3.45
C THR A 204 -39.77 8.60 4.71
N GLU A 205 -39.03 7.53 4.55
CA GLU A 205 -38.55 6.65 5.62
C GLU A 205 -37.03 6.77 5.71
N LEU A 206 -36.51 6.92 6.91
CA LEU A 206 -35.09 7.08 7.19
C LEU A 206 -34.69 6.10 8.29
N TRP A 207 -33.71 5.23 8.03
CA TRP A 207 -33.23 4.25 9.01
C TRP A 207 -31.72 4.09 8.96
N ALA A 208 -31.12 3.79 10.10
CA ALA A 208 -29.72 3.43 10.17
C ALA A 208 -29.56 1.92 9.88
N ALA A 209 -28.61 1.56 9.01
CA ALA A 209 -28.16 0.18 8.85
C ALA A 209 -26.63 0.15 8.88
N SER A 210 -26.08 -0.55 9.89
CA SER A 210 -24.64 -0.56 10.16
C SER A 210 -24.08 0.86 10.29
N THR A 211 -23.11 1.23 9.46
CA THR A 211 -22.46 2.54 9.41
C THR A 211 -23.14 3.55 8.48
N CYS A 212 -24.26 3.17 7.85
CA CYS A 212 -24.92 3.97 6.82
C CYS A 212 -26.29 4.46 7.26
N LEU A 213 -26.63 5.67 6.84
CA LEU A 213 -27.99 6.20 6.92
C LEU A 213 -28.68 5.94 5.58
N ASN A 214 -29.76 5.18 5.60
CA ASN A 214 -30.54 4.84 4.40
C ASN A 214 -31.84 5.64 4.39
N PHE A 215 -32.27 6.06 3.21
CA PHE A 215 -33.53 6.77 3.02
C PHE A 215 -34.33 6.16 1.88
N ARG A 216 -35.66 6.21 2.00
CA ARG A 216 -36.61 5.80 0.96
C ARG A 216 -37.73 6.82 0.89
N ALA A 217 -37.93 7.45 -0.26
CA ALA A 217 -39.06 8.33 -0.52
C ALA A 217 -40.04 7.65 -1.47
N MET A 218 -41.30 7.51 -1.05
CA MET A 218 -42.36 6.89 -1.82
C MET A 218 -43.51 7.86 -2.01
N ARG A 219 -44.05 7.92 -3.23
CA ARG A 219 -45.29 8.62 -3.53
C ARG A 219 -46.15 7.72 -4.39
N SER A 220 -47.37 7.46 -3.92
CA SER A 220 -48.35 6.71 -4.69
C SER A 220 -48.95 7.61 -5.76
N ILE A 221 -48.83 7.21 -7.02
CA ILE A 221 -49.43 7.89 -8.17
C ILE A 221 -50.52 6.96 -8.71
N SER A 222 -51.77 7.38 -8.61
CA SER A 222 -52.95 6.63 -9.08
C SER A 222 -53.35 7.07 -10.50
N ASP A 223 -52.38 7.13 -11.41
CA ASP A 223 -52.61 7.50 -12.82
C ASP A 223 -52.75 6.22 -13.67
N LYS A 224 -53.66 6.25 -14.66
CA LYS A 224 -53.83 5.16 -15.64
C LYS A 224 -52.59 4.99 -16.52
N ASN A 225 -51.76 6.03 -16.66
CA ASN A 225 -50.58 6.05 -17.51
C ASN A 225 -49.25 5.89 -16.75
N ILE A 226 -49.18 4.99 -15.76
CA ILE A 226 -47.97 4.80 -14.93
C ILE A 226 -46.68 4.54 -15.74
N ARG A 227 -46.81 3.92 -16.91
CA ARG A 227 -45.69 3.67 -17.82
C ARG A 227 -45.12 4.96 -18.40
N GLU A 228 -45.97 5.91 -18.78
CA GLU A 228 -45.54 7.21 -19.31
C GLU A 228 -44.82 8.01 -18.22
N VAL A 229 -45.39 8.01 -17.01
CA VAL A 229 -44.77 8.65 -15.85
C VAL A 229 -43.40 8.03 -15.54
N ALA A 230 -43.29 6.71 -15.56
CA ALA A 230 -42.02 6.02 -15.32
C ALA A 230 -40.99 6.33 -16.41
N ASN A 231 -41.38 6.30 -17.68
CA ASN A 231 -40.49 6.63 -18.81
C ASN A 231 -40.02 8.08 -18.76
N ALA A 232 -40.92 9.04 -18.50
CA ALA A 232 -40.57 10.44 -18.35
C ALA A 232 -39.64 10.67 -17.15
N SER A 233 -39.90 10.00 -16.02
CA SER A 233 -39.03 10.09 -14.84
C SER A 233 -37.64 9.53 -15.12
N TRP A 234 -37.56 8.39 -15.82
CA TRP A 234 -36.29 7.78 -16.21
C TRP A 234 -35.49 8.69 -17.15
N ASP A 235 -36.15 9.25 -18.15
CA ASP A 235 -35.57 10.18 -19.13
C ASP A 235 -35.04 11.45 -18.45
N ILE A 236 -35.75 11.98 -17.45
CA ILE A 236 -35.28 13.09 -16.62
C ILE A 236 -33.98 12.76 -15.87
N ILE A 237 -33.92 11.59 -15.20
CA ILE A 237 -32.80 11.21 -14.33
C ILE A 237 -31.56 10.82 -15.14
N THR A 238 -31.76 10.25 -16.33
CA THR A 238 -30.66 9.74 -17.18
C THR A 238 -30.15 10.73 -18.21
N SER A 239 -30.93 11.77 -18.56
CA SER A 239 -30.47 12.85 -19.45
C SER A 239 -29.65 13.89 -18.68
N PRO A 240 -28.39 14.16 -19.09
CA PRO A 240 -27.57 15.23 -18.51
C PRO A 240 -28.24 16.60 -18.49
N GLU A 241 -28.96 16.94 -19.55
CA GLU A 241 -29.58 18.24 -19.76
C GLU A 241 -30.82 18.41 -18.89
N LYS A 242 -31.65 17.37 -18.79
CA LYS A 242 -32.89 17.39 -17.99
C LYS A 242 -32.58 17.28 -16.50
N CYS A 243 -31.65 16.42 -16.12
CA CYS A 243 -31.24 16.23 -14.73
C CYS A 243 -30.70 17.54 -14.12
N LYS A 244 -29.81 18.25 -14.82
CA LYS A 244 -29.27 19.55 -14.35
C LYS A 244 -30.34 20.63 -14.15
N ARG A 245 -31.42 20.58 -14.94
CA ARG A 245 -32.53 21.55 -14.81
C ARG A 245 -33.30 21.35 -13.49
N ILE A 246 -33.41 20.11 -13.02
CA ILE A 246 -34.20 19.75 -11.83
C ILE A 246 -33.32 19.71 -10.58
N TYR A 247 -32.05 19.34 -10.72
CA TYR A 247 -31.08 19.23 -9.63
C TYR A 247 -29.95 20.23 -9.85
N PRO A 248 -30.13 21.50 -9.46
CA PRO A 248 -29.14 22.56 -9.70
C PRO A 248 -27.81 22.31 -8.99
N ASP A 249 -27.80 21.51 -7.93
CA ASP A 249 -26.60 21.14 -7.18
C ASP A 249 -25.66 20.19 -7.95
N VAL A 250 -26.14 19.58 -9.04
CA VAL A 250 -25.34 18.70 -9.89
C VAL A 250 -24.40 19.53 -10.76
N LYS A 251 -23.17 19.75 -10.26
CA LYS A 251 -22.12 20.52 -10.96
C LYS A 251 -21.77 19.92 -12.33
N GLN A 252 -21.66 18.60 -12.42
CA GLN A 252 -21.31 17.91 -13.65
C GLN A 252 -21.97 16.52 -13.71
N PHE A 253 -22.58 16.22 -14.87
CA PHE A 253 -23.12 14.90 -15.18
C PHE A 253 -22.68 14.56 -16.61
N ARG A 254 -22.08 13.40 -16.79
CA ARG A 254 -21.56 12.97 -18.09
C ARG A 254 -21.72 11.46 -18.25
N ILE A 255 -22.20 11.06 -19.42
CA ILE A 255 -22.26 9.66 -19.83
C ILE A 255 -20.86 9.25 -20.32
N LEU A 256 -20.28 8.22 -19.71
CA LEU A 256 -18.93 7.72 -20.03
C LEU A 256 -18.95 6.67 -21.15
N GLN A 257 -20.04 5.91 -21.27
CA GLN A 257 -20.27 4.87 -22.27
C GLN A 257 -21.78 4.80 -22.55
N LYS A 258 -22.17 4.67 -23.84
CA LYS A 258 -23.56 4.48 -24.27
C LYS A 258 -23.80 3.03 -24.64
#